data_AF-A3MXX5-F1
#
_entry.id   AF-A3MXX5-F1
#
_cell.length_a   1.000
_cell.length_b   1.000
_cell.length_c   1.000
_cell.angle_alpha   90.00
_cell.angle_beta   90.00
_cell.angle_gamma   90.00
#
_symmetry.space_group_name_H-M   'P 1'
#
loop_
_entity.id
_entity.type
_entity.pdbx_description
1 polymer ?
#
loop_
_entity_poly.entity_id
_entity_poly.type
_entity_poly.pdbx_seq_one_letter_code
_entity_poly.pdbx_strand_id
1 'polypeptide(L)'
;MDFLCARRGCSAEDHLKEFDYGSSRYGLGHVKRALLNLTAEQMAVLQKISVNWVNTKNPIYMFLSGSVVVDCIWDDSLCKHLDAISKSGAAERQGSAFYLPYTLLSEEVLENLPLPELSEEDYEIKRPYVVSLKGIAGEADVVEALASFFERASVFLGRRIAKVVRKVPYVPQLANKYTDRIDILLKGVDNSLIGFSYVDVTKTYHLGFTAAKNLLMYGLDYVVILHPYVDHDFHKGVGNRIKNRWDIAEVGYASVNLMEEEVHMYKLPRANRYLKMSLSAQKYSSLIRDYVETL
;
A
#
# COMPACT_ATOMS: atom_id res chain seq x y z
N MET A 1 -9.52 20.09 1.69
CA MET A 1 -8.85 19.34 0.61
C MET A 1 -9.93 18.79 -0.32
N ASP A 2 -9.64 18.58 -1.59
CA ASP A 2 -10.57 17.93 -2.53
C ASP A 2 -10.26 16.42 -2.60
N PHE A 3 -10.98 15.61 -1.83
CA PHE A 3 -10.81 14.16 -1.84
C PHE A 3 -11.43 13.49 -3.09
N LEU A 4 -12.18 14.26 -3.89
CA LEU A 4 -12.83 13.75 -5.10
C LEU A 4 -11.88 13.66 -6.29
N CYS A 5 -10.60 14.07 -6.15
CA CYS A 5 -9.59 13.79 -7.18
C CYS A 5 -9.56 12.30 -7.55
N ALA A 6 -9.89 11.44 -6.58
CA ALA A 6 -9.94 10.00 -6.75
C ALA A 6 -10.92 9.54 -7.84
N ARG A 7 -11.99 10.30 -8.10
CA ARG A 7 -12.95 10.03 -9.18
C ARG A 7 -12.51 10.54 -10.56
N ARG A 8 -11.55 11.47 -10.61
CA ARG A 8 -11.20 12.25 -11.82
C ARG A 8 -9.73 12.14 -12.25
N GLY A 9 -8.92 11.32 -11.58
CA GLY A 9 -7.47 11.39 -11.73
C GLY A 9 -6.82 12.23 -10.63
N CYS A 10 -6.18 11.60 -9.64
CA CYS A 10 -5.31 12.32 -8.70
C CYS A 10 -3.93 12.53 -9.33
N SER A 11 -3.48 13.78 -9.39
CA SER A 11 -2.13 14.12 -9.80
C SER A 11 -1.13 13.85 -8.66
N ALA A 12 0.17 13.87 -8.99
CA ALA A 12 1.24 13.79 -7.98
C ALA A 12 1.11 14.88 -6.89
N GLU A 13 0.70 16.10 -7.27
CA GLU A 13 0.49 17.19 -6.33
C GLU A 13 -0.72 16.94 -5.42
N ASP A 14 -1.79 16.31 -5.92
CA ASP A 14 -2.95 15.97 -5.11
C ASP A 14 -2.58 14.96 -4.01
N HIS A 15 -1.78 13.94 -4.34
CA HIS A 15 -1.27 12.97 -3.35
C HIS A 15 -0.41 13.63 -2.29
N LEU A 16 0.43 14.60 -2.66
CA LEU A 16 1.25 15.36 -1.72
C LEU A 16 0.42 16.23 -0.78
N LYS A 17 -0.50 17.02 -1.35
CA LYS A 17 -1.40 17.86 -0.57
C LYS A 17 -2.25 17.04 0.38
N GLU A 18 -2.70 15.86 -0.04
CA GLU A 18 -3.43 14.94 0.83
C GLU A 18 -2.55 14.45 1.99
N PHE A 19 -1.31 14.05 1.73
CA PHE A 19 -0.39 13.62 2.79
C PHE A 19 -0.12 14.72 3.82
N ASP A 20 0.16 15.95 3.36
CA ASP A 20 0.42 17.09 4.23
C ASP A 20 -0.84 17.45 5.04
N TYR A 21 -2.01 17.36 4.41
CA TYR A 21 -3.30 17.53 5.07
C TYR A 21 -3.52 16.48 6.18
N GLY A 22 -3.35 15.19 5.85
CA GLY A 22 -3.47 14.09 6.80
C GLY A 22 -2.52 14.23 7.98
N SER A 23 -1.26 14.58 7.71
CA SER A 23 -0.22 14.79 8.73
C SER A 23 -0.57 15.94 9.68
N SER A 24 -1.08 17.06 9.14
CA SER A 24 -1.38 18.25 9.94
C SER A 24 -2.62 18.10 10.83
N ARG A 25 -3.61 17.32 10.37
CA ARG A 25 -4.93 17.25 11.02
C ARG A 25 -5.14 15.97 11.83
N TYR A 26 -4.50 14.87 11.44
CA TYR A 26 -4.71 13.55 12.00
C TYR A 26 -3.43 12.94 12.57
N GLY A 27 -2.73 13.69 13.41
CA GLY A 27 -1.57 13.16 14.13
C GLY A 27 -1.93 11.97 15.04
N LEU A 28 -0.97 11.08 15.29
CA LEU A 28 -1.19 9.84 16.07
C LEU A 28 -1.90 10.06 17.42
N GLY A 29 -1.52 11.10 18.16
CA GLY A 29 -2.14 11.43 19.45
C GLY A 29 -3.59 11.92 19.34
N HIS A 30 -3.97 12.55 18.22
CA HIS A 30 -5.37 12.87 17.93
C HIS A 30 -6.15 11.60 17.62
N VAL A 31 -5.62 10.79 16.70
CA VAL A 31 -6.24 9.52 16.28
C VAL A 31 -6.50 8.61 17.47
N LYS A 32 -5.48 8.35 18.31
CA LYS A 32 -5.62 7.50 19.50
C LYS A 32 -6.71 7.96 20.47
N ARG A 33 -6.89 9.29 20.63
CA ARG A 33 -7.98 9.83 21.46
C ARG A 33 -9.35 9.63 20.83
N ALA A 34 -9.45 9.82 19.50
CA ALA A 34 -10.70 9.62 18.79
C ALA A 34 -11.16 8.14 18.82
N LEU A 35 -10.23 7.19 18.83
CA LEU A 35 -10.52 5.75 18.96
C LEU A 35 -11.22 5.37 20.27
N LEU A 36 -10.98 6.10 21.36
CA LEU A 36 -11.63 5.83 22.66
C LEU A 36 -13.15 6.00 22.62
N ASN A 37 -13.66 6.75 21.63
CA ASN A 37 -15.09 6.99 21.43
C ASN A 37 -15.71 5.97 20.46
N LEU A 38 -14.95 4.98 19.99
CA LEU A 38 -15.41 3.99 19.04
C LEU A 38 -15.79 2.68 19.71
N THR A 39 -16.77 1.99 19.11
CA THR A 39 -17.12 0.62 19.50
C THR A 39 -16.15 -0.40 18.91
N ALA A 40 -16.15 -1.62 19.46
CA ALA A 40 -15.36 -2.73 18.92
C ALA A 40 -15.68 -3.01 17.44
N GLU A 41 -16.94 -2.91 17.03
CA GLU A 41 -17.37 -3.10 15.63
C GLU A 41 -16.79 -2.02 14.70
N GLN A 42 -16.75 -0.76 15.15
CA GLN A 42 -16.17 0.34 14.37
C GLN A 42 -14.65 0.18 14.25
N MET A 43 -13.97 -0.25 15.32
CA MET A 43 -12.55 -0.57 15.28
C MET A 43 -12.25 -1.77 14.38
N ALA A 44 -13.11 -2.79 14.39
CA ALA A 44 -13.04 -3.95 13.50
C ALA A 44 -13.14 -3.56 12.02
N VAL A 45 -13.92 -2.53 11.68
CA VAL A 45 -13.97 -1.98 10.30
C VAL A 45 -12.62 -1.42 9.86
N LEU A 46 -11.90 -0.72 10.74
CA LEU A 46 -10.55 -0.20 10.42
C LEU A 46 -9.57 -1.33 10.12
N GLN A 47 -9.63 -2.40 10.90
CA GLN A 47 -8.86 -3.62 10.65
C GLN A 47 -9.20 -4.21 9.28
N LYS A 48 -10.48 -4.41 8.97
CA LYS A 48 -10.94 -4.93 7.66
C LYS A 48 -10.45 -4.06 6.49
N ILE A 49 -10.45 -2.73 6.64
CA ILE A 49 -9.89 -1.81 5.63
C ILE A 49 -8.37 -2.02 5.49
N SER A 50 -7.61 -2.08 6.58
CA SER A 50 -6.15 -2.21 6.49
C SER A 50 -5.66 -3.46 5.74
N VAL A 51 -6.45 -4.54 5.79
CA VAL A 51 -6.14 -5.82 5.14
C VAL A 51 -6.91 -6.07 3.84
N ASN A 52 -7.68 -5.08 3.39
CA ASN A 52 -8.53 -5.14 2.20
C ASN A 52 -9.59 -6.27 2.22
N TRP A 53 -10.25 -6.46 3.36
CA TRP A 53 -11.35 -7.42 3.60
C TRP A 53 -12.70 -6.70 3.74
N VAL A 54 -12.94 -5.74 2.87
CA VAL A 54 -14.16 -4.92 2.92
C VAL A 54 -15.17 -5.48 1.94
N ASN A 55 -16.30 -5.96 2.45
CA ASN A 55 -17.41 -6.44 1.64
C ASN A 55 -18.39 -5.31 1.33
N THR A 56 -18.13 -4.56 0.26
CA THR A 56 -19.02 -3.48 -0.17
C THR A 56 -19.10 -3.37 -1.69
N LYS A 57 -20.22 -2.82 -2.17
CA LYS A 57 -20.38 -2.41 -3.57
C LYS A 57 -19.85 -0.99 -3.82
N ASN A 58 -19.72 -0.18 -2.76
CA ASN A 58 -19.27 1.19 -2.83
C ASN A 58 -17.83 1.29 -3.40
N PRO A 59 -17.53 2.32 -4.21
CA PRO A 59 -16.17 2.56 -4.67
C PRO A 59 -15.22 2.84 -3.50
N ILE A 60 -14.01 2.27 -3.57
CA ILE A 60 -12.95 2.54 -2.62
C ILE A 60 -11.68 2.96 -3.36
N TYR A 61 -11.21 4.14 -3.02
CA TYR A 61 -10.00 4.74 -3.56
C TYR A 61 -8.95 4.85 -2.48
N MET A 62 -7.69 4.90 -2.91
CA MET A 62 -6.57 5.09 -2.00
C MET A 62 -5.61 6.12 -2.56
N PHE A 63 -5.07 6.96 -1.69
CA PHE A 63 -3.96 7.85 -2.00
C PHE A 63 -2.63 7.09 -1.88
N LEU A 64 -1.56 7.62 -2.46
CA LEU A 64 -0.23 7.02 -2.31
C LEU A 64 0.23 6.97 -0.85
N SER A 65 -0.22 7.90 -0.01
CA SER A 65 -0.03 7.87 1.44
C SER A 65 -0.64 6.64 2.12
N GLY A 66 -1.52 5.88 1.48
CA GLY A 66 -2.28 4.80 2.10
C GLY A 66 -3.56 5.27 2.79
N SER A 67 -3.88 6.58 2.74
CA SER A 67 -5.20 7.07 3.13
C SER A 67 -6.27 6.51 2.17
N VAL A 68 -7.45 6.22 2.71
CA VAL A 68 -8.54 5.58 1.97
C VAL A 68 -9.74 6.51 1.88
N VAL A 69 -10.38 6.54 0.71
CA VAL A 69 -11.67 7.20 0.51
C VAL A 69 -12.70 6.15 0.15
N VAL A 70 -13.75 6.04 0.95
CA VAL A 70 -14.92 5.21 0.66
C VAL A 70 -16.06 6.11 0.23
N ASP A 71 -16.57 5.90 -0.98
CA ASP A 71 -17.66 6.69 -1.52
C ASP A 71 -19.00 5.99 -1.29
N CYS A 72 -19.70 6.39 -0.24
CA CYS A 72 -20.95 5.79 0.22
C CYS A 72 -22.15 6.23 -0.64
N ILE A 73 -22.17 5.79 -1.90
CA ILE A 73 -23.28 6.01 -2.84
C ILE A 73 -24.48 5.15 -2.43
N TRP A 74 -24.22 3.93 -2.00
CA TRP A 74 -25.23 3.00 -1.49
C TRP A 74 -25.12 2.89 0.02
N ASP A 75 -26.23 2.99 0.73
CA ASP A 75 -26.27 2.79 2.19
C ASP A 75 -26.02 1.32 2.52
N ASP A 76 -24.94 1.05 3.23
CA ASP A 76 -24.58 -0.28 3.75
C ASP A 76 -24.09 -0.16 5.20
N SER A 77 -23.81 -1.29 5.84
CA SER A 77 -23.33 -1.32 7.23
C SER A 77 -21.99 -0.61 7.38
N LEU A 78 -21.08 -0.76 6.40
CA LEU A 78 -19.78 -0.08 6.38
C LEU A 78 -19.96 1.43 6.49
N CYS A 79 -20.83 2.03 5.67
CA CYS A 79 -21.08 3.47 5.65
C CYS A 79 -21.62 4.00 6.99
N LYS A 80 -22.42 3.22 7.71
CA LYS A 80 -22.89 3.58 9.06
C LYS A 80 -21.75 3.60 10.08
N HIS A 81 -20.84 2.62 10.02
CA HIS A 81 -19.65 2.62 10.86
C HIS A 81 -18.71 3.79 10.52
N LEU A 82 -18.51 4.09 9.23
CA LEU A 82 -17.69 5.22 8.78
C LEU A 82 -18.26 6.57 9.23
N ASP A 83 -19.59 6.72 9.25
CA ASP A 83 -20.25 7.92 9.79
C ASP A 83 -19.96 8.13 11.28
N ALA A 84 -20.00 7.04 12.06
CA ALA A 84 -19.63 7.10 13.48
C ALA A 84 -18.14 7.41 13.68
N ILE A 85 -17.25 6.82 12.86
CA ILE A 85 -15.81 7.10 12.89
C ILE A 85 -15.52 8.56 12.50
N SER A 86 -16.27 9.13 11.56
CA SER A 86 -16.14 10.56 11.25
C SER A 86 -16.62 11.44 12.40
N LYS A 87 -17.74 11.10 13.03
CA LYS A 87 -18.29 11.83 14.19
C LYS A 87 -17.36 11.79 15.42
N SER A 88 -16.53 10.76 15.58
CA SER A 88 -15.52 10.72 16.64
C SER A 88 -14.32 11.64 16.37
N GLY A 89 -14.22 12.19 15.16
CA GLY A 89 -13.10 13.03 14.72
C GLY A 89 -11.89 12.23 14.22
N ALA A 90 -12.00 10.91 14.04
CA ALA A 90 -10.94 10.07 13.49
C ALA A 90 -10.88 10.10 11.95
N ALA A 91 -11.99 10.42 11.29
CA ALA A 91 -12.14 10.49 9.84
C ALA A 91 -12.87 11.77 9.41
N GLU A 92 -12.85 12.09 8.12
CA GLU A 92 -13.59 13.22 7.55
C GLU A 92 -14.70 12.74 6.62
N ARG A 93 -15.83 13.45 6.64
CA ARG A 93 -16.91 13.24 5.69
C ARG A 93 -17.05 14.46 4.79
N GLN A 94 -17.05 14.24 3.48
CA GLN A 94 -17.33 15.26 2.47
C GLN A 94 -18.44 14.75 1.53
N GLY A 95 -19.68 15.15 1.80
CA GLY A 95 -20.84 14.64 1.07
C GLY A 95 -21.06 13.14 1.34
N SER A 96 -20.97 12.32 0.27
CA SER A 96 -21.01 10.85 0.34
C SER A 96 -19.66 10.20 0.61
N ALA A 97 -18.55 10.96 0.47
CA ALA A 97 -17.21 10.42 0.62
C ALA A 97 -16.75 10.46 2.09
N PHE A 98 -16.21 9.34 2.56
CA PHE A 98 -15.53 9.22 3.84
C PHE A 98 -14.03 9.07 3.61
N TYR A 99 -13.25 10.02 4.12
CA TYR A 99 -11.80 10.02 4.09
C TYR A 99 -11.26 9.47 5.42
N LEU A 100 -10.50 8.39 5.32
CA LEU A 100 -9.74 7.77 6.41
C LEU A 100 -8.27 8.10 6.21
N PRO A 101 -7.65 8.87 7.13
CA PRO A 101 -6.25 9.25 7.01
C PRO A 101 -5.34 8.04 7.22
N TYR A 102 -4.19 8.01 6.54
CA TYR A 102 -3.21 6.93 6.65
C TYR A 102 -2.74 6.67 8.10
N THR A 103 -2.73 7.70 8.95
CA THR A 103 -2.36 7.57 10.37
C THR A 103 -3.35 6.71 11.15
N LEU A 104 -4.64 6.76 10.82
CA LEU A 104 -5.68 5.89 11.36
C LEU A 104 -5.50 4.42 10.96
N LEU A 105 -4.87 4.19 9.80
CA LEU A 105 -4.58 2.88 9.24
C LEU A 105 -3.12 2.44 9.44
N SER A 106 -2.38 3.13 10.31
CA SER A 106 -0.98 2.80 10.60
C SER A 106 -0.87 1.52 11.45
N GLU A 107 0.22 0.76 11.27
CA GLU A 107 0.48 -0.46 12.05
C GLU A 107 0.43 -0.17 13.57
N GLU A 108 0.97 0.97 14.01
CA GLU A 108 0.95 1.39 15.42
C GLU A 108 -0.47 1.53 16.00
N VAL A 109 -1.42 1.99 15.18
CA VAL A 109 -2.83 2.08 15.60
C VAL A 109 -3.47 0.70 15.56
N LEU A 110 -3.29 -0.02 14.45
CA LEU A 110 -3.99 -1.27 14.17
C LEU A 110 -3.59 -2.40 15.13
N GLU A 111 -2.30 -2.54 15.48
CA GLU A 111 -1.83 -3.58 16.43
C GLU A 111 -2.54 -3.54 17.79
N ASN A 112 -3.12 -2.40 18.16
CA ASN A 112 -3.82 -2.18 19.43
C ASN A 112 -5.35 -2.31 19.32
N LEU A 113 -5.88 -2.55 18.12
CA LEU A 113 -7.33 -2.71 17.92
C LEU A 113 -7.75 -4.17 18.15
N PRO A 114 -8.97 -4.41 18.65
CA PRO A 114 -9.51 -5.76 18.73
C PRO A 114 -9.50 -6.41 17.34
N LEU A 115 -9.05 -7.66 17.27
CA LEU A 115 -9.15 -8.43 16.04
C LEU A 115 -10.65 -8.59 15.70
N PRO A 116 -11.05 -8.30 14.45
CA PRO A 116 -12.43 -8.54 14.04
C PRO A 116 -12.79 -10.01 14.24
N GLU A 117 -14.00 -10.28 14.72
CA GLU A 117 -14.61 -11.60 14.53
C GLU A 117 -14.81 -11.78 13.02
N LEU A 118 -14.10 -12.75 12.45
CA LEU A 118 -14.09 -12.97 11.01
C LEU A 118 -14.60 -14.37 10.72
N SER A 119 -15.62 -14.44 9.87
CA SER A 119 -16.00 -15.69 9.22
C SER A 119 -15.02 -16.02 8.11
N GLU A 120 -14.86 -17.29 7.72
CA GLU A 120 -13.99 -17.69 6.59
C GLU A 120 -14.33 -16.94 5.29
N GLU A 121 -15.60 -16.54 5.10
CA GLU A 121 -16.07 -15.77 3.95
C GLU A 121 -15.61 -14.29 3.94
N ASP A 122 -15.30 -13.74 5.12
CA ASP A 122 -14.78 -12.37 5.31
C ASP A 122 -13.27 -12.29 5.03
N TYR A 123 -12.55 -13.42 4.99
CA TYR A 123 -11.10 -13.44 4.78
C TYR A 123 -10.69 -13.29 3.31
N GLU A 124 -11.59 -12.93 2.41
CA GLU A 124 -11.28 -12.82 0.99
C GLU A 124 -11.09 -11.35 0.57
N ILE A 125 -10.05 -11.08 -0.23
CA ILE A 125 -9.93 -9.80 -0.93
C ILE A 125 -11.12 -9.68 -1.87
N LYS A 126 -12.05 -8.74 -1.63
CA LYS A 126 -13.25 -8.60 -2.47
C LYS A 126 -13.04 -7.66 -3.65
N ARG A 127 -12.31 -6.56 -3.47
CA ARG A 127 -12.02 -5.54 -4.50
C ARG A 127 -10.65 -4.93 -4.23
N PRO A 128 -9.93 -4.41 -5.24
CA PRO A 128 -8.70 -3.68 -5.00
C PRO A 128 -9.01 -2.26 -4.50
N TYR A 129 -8.02 -1.65 -3.85
CA TYR A 129 -7.99 -0.19 -3.71
C TYR A 129 -7.47 0.44 -5.00
N VAL A 130 -8.25 1.36 -5.56
CA VAL A 130 -7.87 2.07 -6.78
C VAL A 130 -7.06 3.31 -6.42
N VAL A 131 -5.82 3.35 -6.88
CA VAL A 131 -4.95 4.52 -6.80
C VAL A 131 -4.89 5.16 -8.16
N SER A 132 -5.44 6.36 -8.28
CA SER A 132 -5.41 7.10 -9.54
C SER A 132 -4.12 7.94 -9.65
N LEU A 133 -3.44 7.84 -10.79
CA LEU A 133 -2.09 8.36 -11.05
C LEU A 133 -2.08 9.19 -12.34
N LYS A 134 -2.80 10.31 -12.34
CA LYS A 134 -2.98 11.15 -13.54
C LYS A 134 -1.64 11.60 -14.13
N GLY A 135 -1.45 11.40 -15.44
CA GLY A 135 -0.23 11.73 -16.16
C GLY A 135 0.92 10.74 -15.92
N ILE A 136 0.59 9.48 -15.63
CA ILE A 136 1.57 8.38 -15.63
C ILE A 136 1.68 7.72 -17.01
N ALA A 137 0.67 7.86 -17.88
CA ALA A 137 0.76 7.35 -19.25
C ALA A 137 1.80 8.13 -20.06
N GLY A 138 2.68 7.41 -20.78
CA GLY A 138 3.70 8.00 -21.65
C GLY A 138 4.41 6.94 -22.50
N GLU A 139 5.36 7.36 -23.35
CA GLU A 139 6.14 6.47 -24.24
C GLU A 139 7.16 5.57 -23.50
N ALA A 140 7.21 5.63 -22.17
CA ALA A 140 8.23 4.99 -21.34
C ALA A 140 7.81 3.60 -20.82
N ASP A 141 8.81 2.78 -20.50
CA ASP A 141 8.70 1.54 -19.71
C ASP A 141 7.89 1.80 -18.41
N VAL A 142 6.99 0.89 -18.04
CA VAL A 142 6.11 0.97 -16.85
C VAL A 142 6.90 1.30 -15.58
N VAL A 143 8.08 0.69 -15.41
CA VAL A 143 8.95 0.90 -14.25
C VAL A 143 9.44 2.35 -14.22
N GLU A 144 9.80 2.90 -15.38
CA GLU A 144 10.29 4.27 -15.51
C GLU A 144 9.18 5.30 -15.26
N ALA A 145 7.99 5.05 -15.81
CA ALA A 145 6.82 5.91 -15.64
C ALA A 145 6.41 5.99 -14.16
N LEU A 146 6.33 4.84 -13.48
CA LEU A 146 5.93 4.79 -12.08
C LEU A 146 7.00 5.36 -11.14
N ALA A 147 8.29 5.08 -11.37
CA ALA A 147 9.37 5.69 -10.59
C ALA A 147 9.35 7.23 -10.70
N SER A 148 9.16 7.75 -11.90
CA SER A 148 9.05 9.19 -12.13
C SER A 148 7.79 9.80 -11.50
N PHE A 149 6.70 9.03 -11.41
CA PHE A 149 5.53 9.45 -10.63
C PHE A 149 5.85 9.53 -9.13
N PHE A 150 6.52 8.53 -8.56
CA PHE A 150 6.92 8.53 -7.14
C PHE A 150 7.88 9.67 -6.79
N GLU A 151 8.74 10.10 -7.71
CA GLU A 151 9.58 11.28 -7.49
C GLU A 151 8.75 12.55 -7.35
N ARG A 152 7.78 12.74 -8.24
CA ARG A 152 6.90 13.93 -8.22
C ARG A 152 5.97 13.93 -7.01
N ALA A 153 5.40 12.77 -6.67
CA ALA A 153 4.48 12.65 -5.54
C ALA A 153 5.22 12.50 -4.20
N SER A 154 6.50 12.11 -4.19
CA SER A 154 7.39 11.92 -3.02
C SER A 154 6.73 11.41 -1.72
N VAL A 155 5.71 10.54 -1.82
CA VAL A 155 5.00 9.94 -0.70
C VAL A 155 4.59 8.51 -1.05
N PHE A 156 4.72 7.60 -0.08
CA PHE A 156 4.19 6.24 -0.19
C PHE A 156 3.92 5.63 1.19
N LEU A 157 2.73 5.07 1.41
CA LEU A 157 2.31 4.36 2.63
C LEU A 157 2.68 5.10 3.93
N GLY A 158 2.27 6.35 4.01
CA GLY A 158 2.42 7.21 5.18
C GLY A 158 3.83 7.76 5.37
N ARG A 159 4.71 7.56 4.39
CA ARG A 159 6.10 7.99 4.44
C ARG A 159 6.42 8.99 3.36
N ARG A 160 7.17 10.02 3.73
CA ARG A 160 7.83 10.89 2.76
C ARG A 160 8.99 10.13 2.12
N ILE A 161 9.07 10.17 0.80
CA ILE A 161 10.15 9.54 0.04
C ILE A 161 11.31 10.53 -0.04
N ALA A 162 12.48 10.08 0.38
CA ALA A 162 13.74 10.82 0.24
C ALA A 162 14.41 10.55 -1.11
N LYS A 163 14.31 9.31 -1.61
CA LYS A 163 15.00 8.89 -2.85
C LYS A 163 14.23 7.80 -3.57
N VAL A 164 14.23 7.87 -4.90
CA VAL A 164 13.71 6.84 -5.80
C VAL A 164 14.88 6.30 -6.62
N VAL A 165 15.19 5.03 -6.46
CA VAL A 165 16.23 4.35 -7.24
C VAL A 165 15.53 3.41 -8.22
N ARG A 166 15.77 3.63 -9.50
CA ARG A 166 15.27 2.78 -10.58
C ARG A 166 16.21 1.61 -10.77
N LYS A 167 15.65 0.46 -11.12
CA LYS A 167 16.38 -0.62 -11.79
C LYS A 167 17.64 -0.97 -11.02
N VAL A 168 17.51 -1.12 -9.69
CA VAL A 168 18.61 -1.14 -8.72
C VAL A 168 19.70 -2.06 -9.26
N PRO A 169 20.91 -1.52 -9.48
CA PRO A 169 22.00 -2.33 -9.97
C PRO A 169 22.33 -3.41 -8.95
N TYR A 170 23.01 -4.45 -9.42
CA TYR A 170 23.51 -5.49 -8.55
C TYR A 170 24.32 -4.88 -7.39
N VAL A 171 23.92 -5.18 -6.16
CA VAL A 171 24.60 -4.72 -4.95
C VAL A 171 25.85 -5.58 -4.75
N PRO A 172 27.08 -5.07 -4.99
CA PRO A 172 28.28 -5.91 -5.02
C PRO A 172 28.53 -6.65 -3.70
N GLN A 173 28.16 -6.03 -2.58
CA GLN A 173 28.29 -6.59 -1.22
C GLN A 173 27.36 -7.79 -0.98
N LEU A 174 26.34 -7.97 -1.82
CA LEU A 174 25.39 -9.08 -1.78
C LEU A 174 25.67 -10.12 -2.85
N ALA A 175 26.95 -10.29 -3.20
CA ALA A 175 27.30 -11.13 -4.33
C ALA A 175 26.81 -12.58 -4.18
N ASN A 176 26.21 -13.13 -5.24
CA ASN A 176 25.54 -14.44 -5.26
C ASN A 176 24.31 -14.58 -4.35
N LYS A 177 23.88 -13.49 -3.68
CA LYS A 177 22.66 -13.43 -2.86
C LYS A 177 21.59 -12.57 -3.51
N TYR A 178 21.99 -11.56 -4.28
CA TYR A 178 21.12 -10.70 -5.08
C TYR A 178 20.78 -11.39 -6.42
N THR A 179 19.81 -12.30 -6.37
CA THR A 179 19.34 -13.11 -7.49
C THR A 179 18.19 -12.48 -8.28
N ASP A 180 17.37 -11.67 -7.61
CA ASP A 180 16.24 -10.96 -8.21
C ASP A 180 16.49 -9.46 -8.14
N ARG A 181 16.22 -8.77 -9.24
CA ARG A 181 16.37 -7.33 -9.33
C ARG A 181 15.24 -6.63 -8.57
N ILE A 182 15.58 -5.54 -7.90
CA ILE A 182 14.61 -4.57 -7.40
C ILE A 182 14.38 -3.53 -8.50
N ASP A 183 13.18 -3.50 -9.08
CA ASP A 183 12.87 -2.64 -10.22
C ASP A 183 12.66 -1.18 -9.80
N ILE A 184 12.07 -0.94 -8.63
CA ILE A 184 11.99 0.38 -8.01
C ILE A 184 12.29 0.21 -6.53
N LEU A 185 13.20 1.01 -6.00
CA LEU A 185 13.48 1.09 -4.57
C LEU A 185 13.22 2.51 -4.08
N LEU A 186 12.26 2.65 -3.17
CA LEU A 186 12.00 3.89 -2.47
C LEU A 186 12.75 3.86 -1.14
N LYS A 187 13.50 4.92 -0.85
CA LYS A 187 14.05 5.18 0.47
C LYS A 187 13.20 6.25 1.14
N GLY A 188 12.60 5.93 2.28
CA GLY A 188 11.87 6.89 3.11
C GLY A 188 12.82 7.83 3.87
N VAL A 189 12.32 8.99 4.28
CA VAL A 189 13.06 9.91 5.18
C VAL A 189 13.35 9.27 6.55
N ASP A 190 12.56 8.28 6.94
CA ASP A 190 12.72 7.43 8.14
C ASP A 190 13.73 6.29 7.93
N ASN A 191 14.45 6.29 6.81
CA ASN A 191 15.39 5.24 6.39
C ASN A 191 14.73 3.88 6.07
N SER A 192 13.41 3.84 5.90
CA SER A 192 12.72 2.65 5.41
C SER A 192 13.06 2.37 3.94
N LEU A 193 13.07 1.09 3.57
CA LEU A 193 13.27 0.60 2.21
C LEU A 193 12.00 -0.08 1.70
N ILE A 194 11.44 0.45 0.61
CA ILE A 194 10.24 -0.09 -0.03
C ILE A 194 10.61 -0.53 -1.44
N GLY A 195 10.60 -1.85 -1.68
CA GLY A 195 10.94 -2.43 -2.97
C GLY A 195 9.72 -2.79 -3.80
N PHE A 196 9.83 -2.53 -5.10
CA PHE A 196 8.89 -3.01 -6.11
C PHE A 196 9.62 -3.95 -7.05
N SER A 197 8.95 -5.04 -7.42
CA SER A 197 9.36 -5.90 -8.52
C SER A 197 8.22 -5.97 -9.53
N TYR A 198 8.50 -5.59 -10.77
CA TYR A 198 7.56 -5.64 -11.89
C TYR A 198 7.70 -6.96 -12.62
N VAL A 199 6.63 -7.75 -12.60
CA VAL A 199 6.56 -9.07 -13.21
C VAL A 199 5.53 -9.05 -14.33
N ASP A 200 6.00 -9.20 -15.57
CA ASP A 200 5.14 -9.29 -16.74
C ASP A 200 4.48 -10.69 -16.80
N VAL A 201 3.33 -10.81 -16.15
CA VAL A 201 2.56 -12.06 -16.07
C VAL A 201 2.00 -12.53 -17.41
N THR A 202 2.00 -11.68 -18.45
CA THR A 202 1.61 -12.09 -19.80
C THR A 202 2.62 -13.06 -20.43
N LYS A 203 3.85 -13.08 -19.91
CA LYS A 203 4.95 -13.92 -20.43
C LYS A 203 5.19 -15.19 -19.60
N THR A 204 4.92 -15.17 -18.30
CA THR A 204 5.19 -16.30 -17.38
C THR A 204 4.42 -16.20 -16.06
N TYR A 205 3.54 -17.17 -15.79
CA TYR A 205 2.53 -17.13 -14.72
C TYR A 205 3.03 -17.43 -13.29
N HIS A 206 4.18 -18.09 -13.13
CA HIS A 206 4.66 -18.61 -11.83
C HIS A 206 5.76 -17.77 -11.14
N LEU A 207 6.21 -16.66 -11.74
CA LEU A 207 7.50 -16.02 -11.37
C LEU A 207 7.44 -14.98 -10.24
N GLY A 208 6.26 -14.53 -9.80
CA GLY A 208 6.17 -13.48 -8.77
C GLY A 208 6.52 -13.92 -7.35
N PHE A 209 6.30 -15.19 -6.98
CA PHE A 209 6.46 -15.64 -5.58
C PHE A 209 7.91 -15.83 -5.16
N THR A 210 8.76 -16.27 -6.06
CA THR A 210 10.20 -16.41 -5.79
C THR A 210 10.84 -15.04 -5.60
N ALA A 211 10.57 -14.10 -6.50
CA ALA A 211 11.01 -12.71 -6.37
C ALA A 211 10.51 -12.09 -5.07
N ALA A 212 9.22 -12.23 -4.75
CA ALA A 212 8.62 -11.78 -3.48
C ALA A 212 9.41 -12.26 -2.25
N LYS A 213 9.70 -13.56 -2.19
CA LYS A 213 10.47 -14.14 -1.09
C LYS A 213 11.90 -13.61 -1.04
N ASN A 214 12.57 -13.53 -2.18
CA ASN A 214 13.96 -13.09 -2.24
C ASN A 214 14.09 -11.61 -1.83
N LEU A 215 13.20 -10.74 -2.30
CA LEU A 215 13.16 -9.34 -1.89
C LEU A 215 12.90 -9.17 -0.38
N LEU A 216 12.01 -9.99 0.21
CA LEU A 216 11.84 -10.02 1.67
C LEU A 216 13.12 -10.49 2.38
N MET A 217 13.82 -11.50 1.86
CA MET A 217 15.07 -12.00 2.43
C MET A 217 16.25 -11.02 2.26
N TYR A 218 16.20 -10.11 1.29
CA TYR A 218 17.12 -8.97 1.20
C TYR A 218 16.93 -7.97 2.34
N GLY A 219 15.82 -8.10 3.09
CA GLY A 219 15.53 -7.27 4.24
C GLY A 219 14.95 -5.91 3.86
N LEU A 220 14.23 -5.81 2.74
CA LEU A 220 13.43 -4.61 2.46
C LEU A 220 12.29 -4.52 3.49
N ASP A 221 11.99 -3.33 3.99
CA ASP A 221 10.98 -3.13 5.04
C ASP A 221 9.57 -3.45 4.51
N TYR A 222 9.32 -3.08 3.25
CA TYR A 222 8.07 -3.38 2.53
C TYR A 222 8.40 -3.83 1.10
N VAL A 223 7.63 -4.79 0.59
CA VAL A 223 7.80 -5.35 -0.76
C VAL A 223 6.46 -5.35 -1.47
N VAL A 224 6.43 -4.86 -2.71
CA VAL A 224 5.25 -4.87 -3.57
C VAL A 224 5.58 -5.57 -4.88
N ILE A 225 4.76 -6.54 -5.28
CA ILE A 225 4.84 -7.13 -6.62
C ILE A 225 3.85 -6.41 -7.52
N LEU A 226 4.38 -5.84 -8.59
CA LEU A 226 3.64 -5.18 -9.66
C LEU A 226 3.52 -6.09 -10.86
N HIS A 227 2.44 -5.93 -11.60
CA HIS A 227 2.18 -6.66 -12.84
C HIS A 227 1.22 -5.86 -13.72
N PRO A 228 1.21 -6.08 -15.05
CA PRO A 228 0.20 -5.46 -15.91
C PRO A 228 -1.20 -5.93 -15.50
N TYR A 229 -2.19 -5.05 -15.65
CA TYR A 229 -3.58 -5.41 -15.46
C TYR A 229 -4.01 -6.43 -16.53
N VAL A 230 -4.64 -7.53 -16.11
CA VAL A 230 -5.21 -8.54 -17.00
C VAL A 230 -6.71 -8.68 -16.72
N ASP A 231 -7.06 -9.27 -15.58
CA ASP A 231 -8.45 -9.42 -15.14
C ASP A 231 -8.55 -9.44 -13.62
N HIS A 232 -9.69 -8.97 -13.11
CA HIS A 232 -9.90 -8.80 -11.68
C HIS A 232 -9.86 -10.12 -10.90
N ASP A 233 -10.47 -11.18 -11.42
CA ASP A 233 -10.60 -12.47 -10.73
C ASP A 233 -9.26 -13.17 -10.59
N PHE A 234 -8.40 -13.08 -11.61
CA PHE A 234 -7.02 -13.56 -11.57
C PHE A 234 -6.22 -12.87 -10.46
N HIS A 235 -6.23 -11.53 -10.44
CA HIS A 235 -5.49 -10.76 -9.45
C HIS A 235 -5.99 -11.01 -8.03
N LYS A 236 -7.31 -11.08 -7.85
CA LYS A 236 -7.94 -11.48 -6.60
C LYS A 236 -7.46 -12.88 -6.16
N GLY A 237 -7.46 -13.85 -7.06
CA GLY A 237 -6.98 -15.21 -6.80
C GLY A 237 -5.50 -15.28 -6.43
N VAL A 238 -4.63 -14.47 -7.04
CA VAL A 238 -3.21 -14.39 -6.67
C VAL A 238 -3.02 -13.69 -5.32
N GLY A 239 -3.70 -12.57 -5.08
CA GLY A 239 -3.65 -11.84 -3.80
C GLY A 239 -4.05 -12.73 -2.63
N ASN A 240 -5.14 -13.51 -2.77
CA ASN A 240 -5.59 -14.47 -1.76
C ASN A 240 -4.55 -15.60 -1.54
N ARG A 241 -3.87 -16.07 -2.59
CA ARG A 241 -2.79 -17.06 -2.45
C ARG A 241 -1.58 -16.51 -1.71
N ILE A 242 -1.13 -15.29 -2.01
CA ILE A 242 -0.03 -14.62 -1.29
C ILE A 242 -0.37 -14.50 0.19
N LYS A 243 -1.59 -14.04 0.49
CA LYS A 243 -2.10 -13.87 1.86
C LYS A 243 -2.00 -15.14 2.70
N ASN A 244 -2.31 -16.29 2.11
CA ASN A 244 -2.32 -17.59 2.79
C ASN A 244 -0.93 -18.25 2.86
N ARG A 245 0.10 -17.66 2.25
CA ARG A 245 1.42 -18.28 2.13
C ARG A 245 2.41 -17.63 3.10
N TRP A 246 2.78 -18.35 4.15
CA TRP A 246 3.52 -17.82 5.30
C TRP A 246 4.88 -17.18 4.96
N ASP A 247 5.57 -17.61 3.90
CA ASP A 247 6.89 -17.09 3.51
C ASP A 247 6.83 -15.80 2.69
N ILE A 248 5.62 -15.37 2.26
CA ILE A 248 5.41 -14.15 1.46
C ILE A 248 4.16 -13.35 1.87
N ALA A 249 3.50 -13.68 2.98
CA ALA A 249 2.23 -13.05 3.36
C ALA A 249 2.36 -11.55 3.68
N GLU A 250 3.57 -11.03 3.89
CA GLU A 250 3.86 -9.60 4.07
C GLU A 250 3.81 -8.84 2.74
N VAL A 251 4.00 -9.51 1.61
CA VAL A 251 4.17 -8.86 0.31
C VAL A 251 2.87 -8.23 -0.18
N GLY A 252 2.95 -6.98 -0.62
CA GLY A 252 1.88 -6.28 -1.33
C GLY A 252 1.73 -6.81 -2.75
N TYR A 253 0.52 -6.77 -3.27
CA TYR A 253 0.21 -7.24 -4.62
C TYR A 253 -0.68 -6.23 -5.32
N ALA A 254 -0.19 -5.70 -6.44
CA ALA A 254 -0.88 -4.64 -7.17
C ALA A 254 -0.69 -4.76 -8.67
N SER A 255 -1.72 -4.40 -9.43
CA SER A 255 -1.63 -4.29 -10.89
C SER A 255 -1.55 -2.83 -11.31
N VAL A 256 -0.89 -2.58 -12.44
CA VAL A 256 -0.81 -1.27 -13.06
C VAL A 256 -1.54 -1.28 -14.39
N ASN A 257 -2.38 -0.27 -14.60
CA ASN A 257 -3.09 -0.01 -15.83
C ASN A 257 -2.67 1.38 -16.33
N LEU A 258 -1.70 1.41 -17.26
CA LEU A 258 -1.23 2.68 -17.82
C LEU A 258 -2.29 3.38 -18.69
N MET A 259 -3.28 2.65 -19.23
CA MET A 259 -4.30 3.25 -20.08
C MET A 259 -5.31 4.06 -19.27
N GLU A 260 -5.72 3.52 -18.13
CA GLU A 260 -6.60 4.22 -17.20
C GLU A 260 -5.81 5.10 -16.21
N GLU A 261 -4.48 5.07 -16.28
CA GLU A 261 -3.59 5.77 -15.35
C GLU A 261 -3.83 5.38 -13.89
N GLU A 262 -3.97 4.08 -13.62
CA GLU A 262 -4.35 3.54 -12.32
C GLU A 262 -3.40 2.44 -11.82
N VAL A 263 -3.29 2.34 -10.50
CA VAL A 263 -2.74 1.18 -9.81
C VAL A 263 -3.81 0.58 -8.92
N HIS A 264 -4.09 -0.71 -9.11
CA HIS A 264 -5.05 -1.46 -8.30
C HIS A 264 -4.29 -2.25 -7.23
N MET A 265 -4.42 -1.85 -5.97
CA MET A 265 -3.82 -2.53 -4.82
C MET A 265 -4.76 -3.61 -4.32
N TYR A 266 -4.50 -4.87 -4.69
CA TYR A 266 -5.29 -6.02 -4.22
C TYR A 266 -4.93 -6.42 -2.81
N LYS A 267 -3.66 -6.26 -2.43
CA LYS A 267 -3.18 -6.50 -1.08
C LYS A 267 -2.13 -5.45 -0.72
N LEU A 268 -2.29 -4.80 0.42
CA LEU A 268 -1.28 -3.88 0.94
C LEU A 268 -0.06 -4.65 1.50
N PRO A 269 1.16 -4.11 1.33
CA PRO A 269 2.34 -4.67 1.96
C PRO A 269 2.30 -4.44 3.48
N ARG A 270 2.91 -5.34 4.24
CA ARG A 270 3.09 -5.24 5.70
C ARG A 270 4.58 -5.24 6.03
N ALA A 271 4.92 -4.79 7.23
CA ALA A 271 6.30 -4.81 7.71
C ALA A 271 6.92 -6.21 7.59
N ASN A 272 8.11 -6.25 7.01
CA ASN A 272 8.82 -7.49 6.76
C ASN A 272 9.27 -8.18 8.06
N ARG A 273 8.61 -9.30 8.40
CA ARG A 273 8.94 -10.11 9.58
C ARG A 273 10.36 -10.69 9.57
N TYR A 274 10.97 -10.91 8.39
CA TYR A 274 12.31 -11.51 8.29
C TYR A 274 13.38 -10.64 8.96
N LEU A 275 13.18 -9.33 9.04
CA LEU A 275 14.07 -8.42 9.76
C LEU A 275 14.14 -8.71 11.26
N LYS A 276 13.08 -9.28 11.86
CA LYS A 276 13.06 -9.69 13.27
C LYS A 276 13.58 -11.13 13.48
N MET A 277 13.58 -11.95 12.43
CA MET A 277 13.82 -13.40 12.53
C MET A 277 15.15 -13.85 11.93
N SER A 278 15.83 -13.01 11.13
CA SER A 278 17.02 -13.41 10.36
C SER A 278 18.13 -12.35 10.43
N LEU A 279 19.26 -12.71 11.04
CA LEU A 279 20.47 -11.88 11.06
C LEU A 279 20.99 -11.57 9.65
N SER A 280 20.85 -12.53 8.72
CA SER A 280 21.25 -12.34 7.33
C SER A 280 20.41 -11.26 6.65
N ALA A 281 19.08 -11.26 6.89
CA ALA A 281 18.21 -10.23 6.34
C ALA A 281 18.57 -8.85 6.92
N GLN A 282 18.85 -8.74 8.22
CA GLN A 282 19.31 -7.49 8.84
C GLN A 282 20.62 -6.99 8.23
N LYS A 283 21.60 -7.89 8.04
CA LYS A 283 22.87 -7.56 7.42
C LYS A 283 22.69 -7.06 5.98
N TYR A 284 21.90 -7.78 5.17
CA TYR A 284 21.66 -7.39 3.77
C TYR A 284 20.93 -6.06 3.68
N SER A 285 19.92 -5.87 4.52
CA SER A 285 19.17 -4.63 4.65
C SER A 285 20.09 -3.44 4.93
N SER A 286 21.04 -3.60 5.84
CA SER A 286 22.04 -2.55 6.16
C SER A 286 22.92 -2.23 4.95
N LEU A 287 23.43 -3.26 4.26
CA LEU A 287 24.26 -3.09 3.06
C LEU A 287 23.51 -2.39 1.92
N ILE A 288 22.22 -2.68 1.74
CA ILE A 288 21.39 -2.01 0.72
C ILE A 288 21.20 -0.55 1.10
N ARG A 289 20.93 -0.22 2.37
CA ARG A 289 20.78 1.17 2.82
C ARG A 289 22.06 1.97 2.55
N ASP A 290 23.21 1.43 2.92
CA ASP A 290 24.50 2.10 2.69
C ASP A 290 24.78 2.28 1.19
N TYR A 291 24.49 1.25 0.39
CA TYR A 291 24.70 1.31 -1.06
C TYR A 291 23.81 2.36 -1.74
N VAL A 292 22.54 2.46 -1.33
CA VAL A 292 21.61 3.45 -1.87
C VAL A 292 22.11 4.88 -1.67
N GLU A 293 22.86 5.18 -0.61
CA GLU A 293 23.46 6.50 -0.40
C GLU A 293 24.53 6.84 -1.44
N THR A 294 25.16 5.83 -2.06
CA THR A 294 26.22 6.01 -3.06
C THR A 294 25.71 6.18 -4.49
N LEU A 295 24.42 5.91 -4.72
CA LEU A 295 23.75 6.09 -6.01
C LEU A 295 23.31 7.54 -6.25
#